data_AF-A0A1G7T479-F1
#
_entry.id   AF-A0A1G7T479-F1
#
_cell.length_a   1.000
_cell.length_b   1.000
_cell.length_c   1.000
_cell.angle_alpha   90.00
_cell.angle_beta   90.00
_cell.angle_gamma   90.00
#
_symmetry.space_group_name_H-M   'P 1'
#
loop_
_entity.id
_entity.type
_entity.pdbx_description
1 polymer ?
#
loop_
_entity_poly.entity_id
_entity_poly.type
_entity_poly.pdbx_seq_one_letter_code
_entity_poly.pdbx_strand_id
1 'polypeptide(L)'
;MKNQKIFCCPACGNELAFKHVIKVADGHGFNCPHCGTSITPQKSKSWKWGYLIGLISVVVPSKVYLEYFQDNIFVALAIGAMCGATAIMGICVYVYRTTIFNIK
;
A
#
# COMPACT_ATOMS: atom_id res chain seq x y z
N MET A 1 -11.05 18.90 10.79
CA MET A 1 -10.21 17.86 10.15
C MET A 1 -9.87 16.82 11.22
N LYS A 2 -10.40 15.59 11.13
CA LYS A 2 -10.24 14.56 12.18
C LYS A 2 -8.82 13.98 12.14
N ASN A 3 -8.11 14.03 13.26
CA ASN A 3 -6.77 13.45 13.49
C ASN A 3 -6.66 12.07 12.82
N GLN A 4 -5.81 11.99 11.80
CA GLN A 4 -5.41 10.72 11.19
C GLN A 4 -4.60 9.97 12.25
N LYS A 5 -5.03 8.75 12.61
CA LYS A 5 -4.29 7.90 13.56
C LYS A 5 -2.90 7.63 12.99
N ILE A 6 -1.90 8.31 13.53
CA ILE A 6 -0.50 8.11 13.23
C ILE A 6 -0.12 6.72 13.77
N PHE A 7 0.79 6.06 13.09
CA PHE A 7 1.24 4.72 13.46
C PHE A 7 2.02 4.77 14.76
N CYS A 8 1.34 4.64 15.89
CA CYS A 8 2.00 4.57 17.17
C CYS A 8 2.33 3.11 17.51
N CYS A 9 3.55 2.87 18.00
CA CYS A 9 3.89 1.62 18.64
C CYS A 9 2.92 1.39 19.82
N PRO A 10 2.23 0.25 19.90
CA PRO A 10 1.30 -0.01 21.00
C PRO A 10 2.01 -0.17 22.35
N ALA A 11 3.32 -0.48 22.37
CA ALA A 11 4.10 -0.66 23.59
C ALA A 11 4.69 0.66 24.14
N CYS A 12 5.10 1.59 23.28
CA CYS A 12 5.75 2.84 23.72
C CYS A 12 5.09 4.13 23.23
N GLY A 13 4.02 4.06 22.45
CA GLY A 13 3.31 5.22 21.91
C GLY A 13 4.05 5.99 20.81
N ASN A 14 5.33 5.69 20.57
CA ASN A 14 6.14 6.41 19.57
C ASN A 14 5.69 6.16 18.13
N GLU A 15 5.80 7.19 17.30
CA GLU A 15 5.42 7.14 15.89
C GLU A 15 6.39 6.29 15.06
N LEU A 16 5.85 5.43 14.21
CA LEU A 16 6.59 4.52 13.34
C LEU A 16 6.54 5.04 11.91
N ALA A 17 7.72 5.18 11.29
CA ALA A 17 7.81 5.64 9.91
C ALA A 17 7.19 4.62 8.92
N PHE A 18 6.50 5.14 7.90
CA PHE A 18 5.87 4.40 6.79
C PHE A 18 6.77 3.30 6.18
N LYS A 19 8.08 3.57 6.07
CA LYS A 19 9.08 2.63 5.54
C LYS A 19 9.19 1.33 6.35
N HIS A 20 9.00 1.40 7.66
CA HIS A 20 9.03 0.22 8.53
C HIS A 20 7.77 -0.62 8.35
N VAL A 21 6.63 0.03 8.10
CA VAL A 21 5.32 -0.62 7.87
C VAL A 21 5.28 -1.38 6.55
N ILE A 22 5.79 -0.80 5.46
CA ILE A 22 5.83 -1.49 4.16
C ILE A 22 6.72 -2.73 4.20
N LYS A 23 7.78 -2.71 5.03
CA LYS A 23 8.68 -3.85 5.21
C LYS A 23 8.01 -5.02 5.94
N VAL A 24 6.89 -4.81 6.62
CA VAL A 24 6.24 -5.86 7.39
C VAL A 24 5.37 -6.71 6.47
N ALA A 25 5.94 -7.81 5.98
CA ALA A 25 5.19 -8.88 5.36
C ALA A 25 4.29 -9.57 6.41
N ASP A 26 3.14 -10.09 5.98
CA ASP A 26 2.20 -10.85 6.82
C ASP A 26 2.93 -11.85 7.73
N GLY A 27 2.75 -11.73 9.05
CA GLY A 27 3.29 -12.66 10.04
C GLY A 27 4.75 -12.46 10.44
N HIS A 28 5.50 -11.56 9.79
CA HIS A 28 6.84 -11.18 10.27
C HIS A 28 6.72 -10.13 11.37
N GLY A 29 6.90 -10.55 12.62
CA GLY A 29 7.10 -9.62 13.73
C GLY A 29 8.35 -8.77 13.50
N PHE A 30 8.25 -7.46 13.73
CA PHE A 30 9.40 -6.56 13.69
C PHE A 30 9.59 -5.92 15.07
N ASN A 31 10.85 -5.67 15.44
CA ASN A 31 11.15 -4.99 16.69
C ASN A 31 10.96 -3.48 16.49
N CYS A 32 10.27 -2.83 17.43
CA CYS A 32 10.17 -1.38 17.45
C CYS A 32 11.56 -0.75 17.55
N PRO A 33 11.94 0.21 16.69
CA PRO A 33 13.24 0.88 16.77
C PRO A 33 13.38 1.75 18.03
N HIS A 34 12.28 2.08 18.70
CA HIS A 34 12.28 2.92 19.91
C HIS A 34 12.31 2.11 21.21
N CYS A 35 11.51 1.04 21.31
CA CYS A 35 11.39 0.27 22.56
C CYS A 35 11.87 -1.18 22.46
N GLY A 36 12.30 -1.65 21.28
CA GLY A 36 12.78 -3.02 21.08
C GLY A 36 11.70 -4.11 21.17
N THR A 37 10.46 -3.77 21.53
CA THR A 37 9.35 -4.73 21.64
C THR A 37 9.02 -5.32 20.27
N SER A 38 8.83 -6.65 20.22
CA SER A 38 8.39 -7.36 19.02
C SER A 38 6.91 -7.09 18.76
N ILE A 39 6.62 -6.47 17.62
CA ILE A 39 5.25 -6.11 17.20
C ILE A 39 4.92 -6.93 15.97
N THR A 40 3.79 -7.64 16.01
CA THR A 40 3.31 -8.42 14.85
C THR A 40 2.06 -7.76 14.26
N PRO A 41 2.01 -7.48 12.95
CA PRO A 41 0.77 -7.02 12.32
C PRO A 41 -0.26 -8.15 12.37
N GLN A 42 -1.41 -7.89 13.00
CA GLN A 42 -2.41 -8.95 13.24
C GLN A 42 -3.21 -9.28 11.96
N LYS A 43 -3.39 -8.29 11.09
CA LYS A 43 -4.03 -8.42 9.77
C LYS A 43 -3.43 -7.39 8.82
N SER A 44 -2.50 -7.80 7.95
CA SER A 44 -2.36 -7.05 6.69
C SER A 44 -3.44 -7.61 5.75
N LYS A 45 -4.23 -6.73 5.11
CA LYS A 45 -5.10 -7.19 4.02
C LYS A 45 -4.18 -7.71 2.93
N SER A 46 -4.23 -9.02 2.70
CA SER A 46 -3.36 -9.75 1.77
C SER A 46 -3.04 -8.91 0.53
N TRP A 47 -1.75 -8.58 0.39
CA TRP A 47 -1.20 -7.76 -0.70
C TRP A 47 -1.62 -8.24 -2.10
N LYS A 48 -2.01 -9.52 -2.22
CA LYS A 48 -2.63 -10.14 -3.40
C LYS A 48 -3.81 -9.34 -3.97
N TRP A 49 -4.69 -8.80 -3.14
CA TRP A 49 -5.82 -7.98 -3.59
C TRP A 49 -5.36 -6.63 -4.15
N GLY A 50 -4.36 -6.02 -3.51
CA GLY A 50 -3.76 -4.78 -3.99
C GLY A 50 -3.07 -4.94 -5.35
N TYR A 51 -2.36 -6.05 -5.53
CA TYR A 51 -1.73 -6.40 -6.81
C TYR A 51 -2.78 -6.56 -7.92
N LEU A 52 -3.88 -7.26 -7.65
CA LEU A 52 -4.95 -7.46 -8.62
C LEU A 52 -5.58 -6.14 -9.07
N ILE A 53 -5.90 -5.26 -8.11
CA ILE A 53 -6.48 -3.93 -8.38
C ILE A 53 -5.49 -3.06 -9.16
N GLY A 54 -4.21 -3.06 -8.77
CA GLY A 54 -3.16 -2.33 -9.49
C GLY A 54 -3.00 -2.79 -10.94
N LEU A 55 -3.03 -4.10 -11.18
CA LEU A 55 -2.90 -4.67 -12.52
C LEU A 55 -4.11 -4.33 -13.40
N ILE A 56 -5.33 -4.45 -12.86
CA ILE A 56 -6.56 -4.04 -13.58
C ILE A 56 -6.51 -2.54 -13.90
N SER A 57 -6.03 -1.71 -12.97
CA SER A 57 -5.91 -0.26 -13.15
C SER A 57 -4.88 0.15 -14.23
N VAL A 58 -3.94 -0.71 -14.60
CA VAL A 58 -3.02 -0.47 -15.73
C VAL A 58 -3.65 -0.97 -17.04
N VAL A 59 -4.17 -2.20 -17.02
CA VAL A 59 -4.63 -2.89 -18.25
C VAL A 59 -5.88 -2.23 -18.84
N VAL A 60 -6.85 -1.85 -18.01
CA VAL A 60 -8.11 -1.25 -18.47
C VAL A 60 -7.87 0.06 -19.23
N PRO A 61 -7.22 1.09 -18.67
CA PRO A 61 -7.00 2.34 -19.39
C PRO A 61 -6.09 2.17 -20.61
N SER A 62 -5.11 1.25 -20.55
CA SER A 62 -4.26 0.95 -21.71
C SER A 62 -5.06 0.38 -22.87
N LYS A 63 -5.97 -0.56 -22.59
CA LYS A 63 -6.85 -1.18 -23.60
C LYS A 63 -7.86 -0.19 -24.16
N VAL A 64 -8.51 0.57 -23.30
CA VAL A 64 -9.47 1.61 -23.71
C VAL A 64 -8.81 2.64 -24.61
N TYR A 65 -7.58 3.06 -24.31
CA TYR A 65 -6.86 4.02 -25.14
C TYR A 65 -6.52 3.46 -26.53
N LEU A 66 -6.07 2.20 -26.60
CA LEU A 66 -5.76 1.53 -27.88
C LEU A 66 -7.01 1.34 -28.76
N GLU A 67 -8.17 1.05 -28.17
CA GLU A 67 -9.40 0.84 -28.95
C GLU A 67 -10.07 2.14 -29.41
N TYR A 68 -9.97 3.25 -28.66
CA TYR A 68 -10.73 4.48 -28.95
C TYR A 68 -9.93 5.63 -29.57
N PHE A 69 -8.63 5.76 -29.28
CA PHE A 69 -7.89 7.00 -29.58
C PHE A 69 -6.80 6.82 -30.63
N GLN A 70 -5.83 5.92 -30.45
CA GLN A 70 -4.72 5.69 -31.40
C GLN A 70 -3.97 4.36 -31.16
N ASP A 71 -3.42 3.76 -32.21
CA ASP A 71 -2.51 2.58 -32.20
C ASP A 71 -1.10 2.86 -31.64
N ASN A 72 -0.88 4.02 -31.02
CA ASN A 72 0.41 4.39 -30.44
C ASN A 72 0.61 3.70 -29.09
N ILE A 73 1.19 2.49 -29.14
CA ILE A 73 1.46 1.61 -28.01
C ILE A 73 2.21 2.32 -26.86
N PHE A 74 3.16 3.22 -27.18
CA PHE A 74 3.92 3.95 -26.17
C PHE A 74 3.06 4.90 -25.33
N VAL A 75 2.06 5.54 -25.93
CA VAL A 75 1.17 6.47 -25.22
C VAL A 75 0.18 5.68 -24.36
N ALA A 76 -0.35 4.57 -24.87
CA ALA A 76 -1.20 3.67 -24.11
C ALA A 76 -0.49 3.14 -22.85
N LEU A 77 0.77 2.73 -22.99
CA LEU A 77 1.60 2.28 -21.87
C LEU A 77 1.85 3.39 -20.85
N ALA A 78 2.13 4.61 -21.30
CA ALA A 78 2.36 5.74 -20.40
C ALA A 78 1.11 6.09 -19.56
N ILE A 79 -0.06 6.11 -20.20
CA ILE A 79 -1.34 6.35 -19.51
C ILE A 79 -1.64 5.22 -18.51
N GLY A 80 -1.49 3.97 -18.95
CA GLY A 80 -1.65 2.80 -18.08
C GLY A 80 -0.73 2.85 -16.86
N ALA A 81 0.55 3.19 -17.06
CA ALA A 81 1.53 3.30 -15.99
C ALA A 81 1.17 4.40 -14.98
N MET A 82 0.70 5.57 -15.45
CA MET A 82 0.27 6.67 -14.57
C MET A 82 -0.97 6.30 -13.74
N CYS A 83 -1.96 5.65 -14.34
CA CYS A 83 -3.13 5.13 -13.63
C CYS A 83 -2.75 4.03 -12.63
N GLY A 84 -1.87 3.11 -13.01
CA GLY A 84 -1.37 2.07 -12.11
C GLY A 84 -0.63 2.64 -10.90
N ALA A 85 0.28 3.59 -11.12
CA ALA A 85 1.06 4.21 -10.05
C ALA A 85 0.15 4.94 -9.04
N THR A 86 -0.86 5.66 -9.52
CA THR A 86 -1.81 6.36 -8.64
C THR A 86 -2.70 5.39 -7.86
N ALA A 87 -3.18 4.32 -8.48
CA ALA A 87 -3.95 3.27 -7.80
C ALA A 87 -3.12 2.54 -6.72
N ILE A 88 -1.88 2.16 -7.04
CA ILE A 88 -0.96 1.52 -6.09
C ILE A 88 -0.70 2.44 -4.90
N MET A 89 -0.43 3.73 -5.15
CA MET A 89 -0.21 4.71 -4.09
C MET A 89 -1.44 4.85 -3.18
N GLY A 90 -2.65 4.88 -3.75
CA GLY A 90 -3.89 4.88 -2.99
C GLY A 90 -4.08 3.63 -2.12
N ILE A 91 -3.76 2.45 -2.65
CA ILE A 91 -3.80 1.18 -1.91
C ILE A 91 -2.80 1.19 -0.75
N CYS A 92 -1.58 1.66 -0.99
CA CYS A 92 -0.57 1.78 0.07
C CYS A 92 -1.04 2.70 1.21
N VAL A 93 -1.63 3.86 0.89
CA VAL A 93 -2.21 4.77 1.88
C VAL A 93 -3.41 4.16 2.60
N TYR A 94 -4.25 3.41 1.89
CA TYR A 94 -5.40 2.72 2.47
C TYR A 94 -4.96 1.63 3.46
N VAL A 95 -4.02 0.77 3.06
CA VAL A 95 -3.43 -0.27 3.92
C VAL A 95 -2.78 0.37 5.12
N TYR A 96 -2.05 1.48 4.92
CA TYR A 96 -1.49 2.23 6.02
C TYR A 96 -2.60 2.66 7.00
N ARG A 97 -3.66 3.31 6.53
CA ARG A 97 -4.74 3.74 7.45
C ARG A 97 -5.53 2.62 8.11
N THR A 98 -5.51 1.40 7.58
CA THR A 98 -6.33 0.28 8.09
C THR A 98 -5.56 -0.81 8.83
N THR A 99 -4.22 -0.79 8.82
CA THR A 99 -3.43 -1.81 9.52
C THR A 99 -3.43 -1.57 11.02
N ILE A 100 -3.93 -2.53 11.79
CA ILE A 100 -3.92 -2.52 13.26
C ILE A 100 -2.84 -3.52 13.73
N PHE A 101 -1.91 -3.06 14.58
CA PHE A 101 -0.86 -3.89 15.16
C PHE A 101 -1.27 -4.35 16.55
N ASN A 102 -0.92 -5.60 16.90
CA ASN A 102 -1.12 -6.13 18.25
C ASN A 102 0.25 -6.45 18.88
N ILE A 103 0.40 -6.22 20.18
CA ILE A 103 1.59 -6.63 20.94
C ILE A 103 1.49 -8.15 21.17
N LYS A 104 2.60 -8.88 21.02
CA LYS A 104 2.69 -10.29 21.41
C LYS A 104 3.41 -10.41 22.74
#